data_AF-V6LK82-F1
#
_entry.id   AF-V6LK82-F1
#
_cell.length_a   1.000
_cell.length_b   1.000
_cell.length_c   1.000
_cell.angle_alpha   90.00
_cell.angle_beta   90.00
_cell.angle_gamma   90.00
#
_symmetry.space_group_name_H-M   'P 1'
#
loop_
_entity.id
_entity.type
_entity.pdbx_description
1 polymer ?
#
loop_
_entity_poly.entity_id
_entity_poly.type
_entity_poly.pdbx_seq_one_letter_code
_entity_poly.pdbx_strand_id
1 'polypeptide(L)'
;MSGFQCPTNPCPAGTVCPTRDSLNPEICQSCRQYNCDKCSISNMDTCQQCSSGYYKSGDNCRVCKTGCKTCANDIDCTSCSAGYHFTGISCIRCSSHCEDCFDSVKCSVCATGYFHNDQFMCSACSSGCSKCSDARTCSECQAGYVLGGSACVACPSNCLTCSSAGLCAKCQAAFVLKEQQCQACPSNCEVCSDSSICTSCKSGNYLEAGKCTMCTENCLGCISAAACGLCQPGFDLQNDKCVKNECNSFNPCAPKKFCNTNSPLNTCQSCKDGCASCISAASCSSCQGGAFLESGDCKACTEGCDVCSDKDICTECKDGYDLSPAKKCSKLQCSNSKPCPQSFYCSSEGSGSVCEKCQKDCAFCSSAMQCDQCVDGMFVDSSKCSSCPRNCQYCPDANTCTHCYPTFQSTGGLCIPTQNNSNTGSIVGIVVGVVAAIGLVAGAGAYFIVKKRKQAVVSPPKDDEIKHANLQMLQEQNIILQKRQQ
;
A
#
# COMPACT_ATOMS: atom_id res chain seq x y z
N MET A 1 42.75 -17.20 -1.40
CA MET A 1 41.84 -18.30 -0.98
C MET A 1 40.46 -17.69 -0.78
N SER A 2 39.42 -18.31 -1.31
CA SER A 2 38.06 -17.75 -1.36
C SER A 2 37.52 -17.44 0.04
N GLY A 3 36.83 -16.32 0.23
CA GLY A 3 36.18 -15.96 1.50
C GLY A 3 35.08 -16.93 1.98
N PHE A 4 34.87 -18.03 1.26
CA PHE A 4 33.91 -19.09 1.57
C PHE A 4 34.58 -20.38 2.09
N GLN A 5 35.89 -20.37 2.35
CA GLN A 5 36.55 -21.47 3.06
C GLN A 5 36.49 -21.23 4.57
N CYS A 6 36.04 -22.23 5.29
CA CYS A 6 35.85 -22.23 6.74
C CYS A 6 36.65 -23.40 7.36
N PRO A 7 36.97 -23.37 8.67
CA PRO A 7 36.51 -22.42 9.69
C PRO A 7 37.34 -21.12 9.76
N THR A 8 38.37 -20.96 8.93
CA THR A 8 39.25 -19.78 8.93
C THR A 8 38.51 -18.49 8.58
N ASN A 9 37.48 -18.56 7.73
CA ASN A 9 36.53 -17.48 7.50
C ASN A 9 35.12 -17.92 7.91
N PRO A 10 34.30 -17.00 8.47
CA PRO A 10 32.91 -17.29 8.78
C PRO A 10 32.12 -17.50 7.49
N CYS A 11 31.29 -18.53 7.49
CA CYS A 11 30.38 -18.80 6.38
C CYS A 11 29.31 -17.70 6.26
N PRO A 12 28.92 -17.31 5.03
CA PRO A 12 27.86 -16.34 4.82
C PRO A 12 26.50 -16.87 5.30
N ALA A 13 25.56 -15.94 5.53
CA ALA A 13 24.18 -16.26 5.85
C ALA A 13 23.58 -17.27 4.85
N GLY A 14 22.88 -18.28 5.37
CA GLY A 14 22.30 -19.37 4.58
C GLY A 14 23.26 -20.48 4.21
N THR A 15 24.45 -20.52 4.83
CA THR A 15 25.42 -21.60 4.66
C THR A 15 25.94 -22.09 6.02
N VAL A 16 26.53 -23.28 6.03
CA VAL A 16 27.13 -23.89 7.22
C VAL A 16 28.53 -24.39 6.90
N CYS A 17 29.42 -24.34 7.89
CA CYS A 17 30.74 -24.93 7.77
C CYS A 17 30.65 -26.45 7.99
N PRO A 18 31.01 -27.30 7.01
CA PRO A 18 30.90 -28.75 7.15
C PRO A 18 31.93 -29.36 8.11
N THR A 19 33.02 -28.63 8.38
CA THR A 19 34.13 -29.06 9.23
C THR A 19 34.39 -28.08 10.38
N ARG A 20 34.99 -28.56 11.46
CA ARG A 20 35.56 -27.72 12.53
C ARG A 20 37.08 -27.78 12.56
N ASP A 21 37.69 -28.55 11.65
CA ASP A 21 39.13 -28.77 11.61
C ASP A 21 39.82 -27.62 10.86
N SER A 22 40.57 -26.81 11.59
CA SER A 22 41.35 -25.70 11.02
C SER A 22 42.50 -26.16 10.13
N LEU A 23 42.94 -27.42 10.22
CA LEU A 23 44.00 -27.99 9.38
C LEU A 23 43.46 -28.46 8.02
N ASN A 24 42.17 -28.76 7.93
CA ASN A 24 41.49 -29.24 6.73
C ASN A 24 40.28 -28.35 6.41
N PRO A 25 40.50 -27.13 5.90
CA PRO A 25 39.42 -26.20 5.59
C PRO A 25 38.58 -26.67 4.40
N GLU A 26 37.27 -26.48 4.48
CA GLU A 26 36.31 -26.83 3.43
C GLU A 26 35.52 -25.60 2.98
N ILE A 27 34.91 -25.69 1.80
CA ILE A 27 34.00 -24.65 1.31
C ILE A 27 32.68 -24.74 2.08
N CYS A 28 32.15 -23.59 2.50
CA CYS A 28 30.82 -23.46 3.11
C CYS A 28 29.78 -24.09 2.20
N GLN A 29 28.85 -24.83 2.80
CA GLN A 29 27.80 -25.52 2.06
C GLN A 29 26.45 -24.85 2.32
N SER A 30 25.62 -24.73 1.29
CA SER A 30 24.30 -24.10 1.40
C SER A 30 23.36 -24.89 2.30
N CYS A 31 22.63 -24.17 3.15
CA CYS A 31 21.46 -24.73 3.80
C CYS A 31 20.42 -25.08 2.74
N ARG A 32 19.83 -26.27 2.85
CA ARG A 32 18.81 -26.73 1.88
C ARG A 32 17.46 -26.07 2.12
N GLN A 33 17.21 -25.64 3.36
CA GLN A 33 16.07 -24.81 3.73
C GLN A 33 16.29 -23.35 3.29
N TYR A 34 15.39 -22.82 2.45
CA TYR A 34 15.40 -21.41 2.08
C TYR A 34 14.99 -20.52 3.25
N ASN A 35 15.51 -19.29 3.24
CA ASN A 35 15.36 -18.32 4.34
C ASN A 35 15.88 -18.87 5.67
N CYS A 36 16.74 -19.89 5.62
CA CYS A 36 17.53 -20.30 6.75
C CYS A 36 18.79 -19.44 6.78
N ASP A 37 19.13 -18.90 7.95
CA ASP A 37 20.39 -18.20 8.19
C ASP A 37 21.49 -19.20 8.55
N LYS A 38 21.16 -20.22 9.37
CA LYS A 38 22.08 -21.27 9.82
C LYS A 38 21.37 -22.61 9.97
N CYS A 39 21.94 -23.65 9.37
CA CYS A 39 21.46 -25.04 9.46
C CYS A 39 22.41 -25.92 10.28
N SER A 40 21.96 -27.13 10.63
CA SER A 40 22.79 -28.11 11.33
C SER A 40 23.90 -28.67 10.44
N ILE A 41 25.09 -28.86 11.01
CA ILE A 41 26.21 -29.53 10.33
C ILE A 41 25.87 -31.00 10.04
N SER A 42 25.13 -31.67 10.94
CA SER A 42 24.75 -33.09 10.77
C SER A 42 23.60 -33.32 9.79
N ASN A 43 22.78 -32.29 9.55
CA ASN A 43 21.68 -32.33 8.61
C ASN A 43 21.35 -30.91 8.12
N MET A 44 21.69 -30.65 6.86
CA MET A 44 21.54 -29.33 6.23
C MET A 44 20.08 -28.94 5.95
N ASP A 45 19.14 -29.89 6.09
CA ASP A 45 17.70 -29.65 6.03
C ASP A 45 17.17 -29.06 7.35
N THR A 46 17.85 -29.32 8.47
CA THR A 46 17.41 -28.83 9.79
C THR A 46 17.89 -27.39 10.01
N CYS A 47 16.98 -26.43 9.79
CA CYS A 47 17.28 -25.03 10.07
C CYS A 47 17.33 -24.75 11.58
N GLN A 48 18.43 -24.20 12.05
CA GLN A 48 18.64 -23.82 13.45
C GLN A 48 18.21 -22.37 13.70
N GLN A 49 18.44 -21.51 12.71
CA GLN A 49 18.13 -20.08 12.79
C GLN A 49 17.62 -19.62 11.43
N CYS A 50 16.41 -19.04 11.39
CA CYS A 50 15.86 -18.44 10.18
C CYS A 50 16.46 -17.06 9.92
N SER A 51 16.48 -16.65 8.65
CA SER A 51 16.87 -15.31 8.22
C SER A 51 15.93 -14.25 8.84
N SER A 52 16.43 -13.02 8.99
CA SER A 52 15.63 -11.90 9.49
C SER A 52 14.33 -11.74 8.70
N GLY A 53 13.21 -11.51 9.39
CA GLY A 53 11.87 -11.47 8.79
C GLY A 53 11.18 -12.82 8.65
N TYR A 54 11.79 -13.91 9.16
CA TYR A 54 11.22 -15.25 9.18
C TYR A 54 11.26 -15.87 10.58
N TYR A 55 10.29 -16.75 10.87
CA TYR A 55 10.24 -17.55 12.10
C TYR A 55 10.29 -19.05 11.81
N LYS A 56 10.74 -19.81 12.80
CA LYS A 56 10.86 -21.26 12.72
C LYS A 56 9.50 -21.92 12.99
N SER A 57 9.03 -22.73 12.04
CA SER A 57 7.80 -23.55 12.15
C SER A 57 8.15 -24.99 11.78
N GLY A 58 8.42 -25.82 12.80
CA GLY A 58 9.09 -27.11 12.60
C GLY A 58 10.53 -26.89 12.12
N ASP A 59 10.92 -27.54 11.02
CA ASP A 59 12.22 -27.30 10.35
C ASP A 59 12.16 -26.20 9.28
N ASN A 60 10.96 -25.67 8.97
CA ASN A 60 10.77 -24.67 7.92
C ASN A 60 10.85 -23.24 8.47
N CYS A 61 11.26 -22.30 7.61
CA CYS A 61 11.25 -20.87 7.89
C CYS A 61 10.07 -20.19 7.18
N ARG A 62 9.13 -19.64 7.95
CA ARG A 62 7.93 -18.95 7.45
C ARG A 62 8.07 -17.45 7.63
N VAL A 63 7.49 -16.69 6.72
CA VAL A 63 7.59 -15.23 6.72
C VAL A 63 6.83 -14.63 7.91
N CYS A 64 7.42 -13.63 8.57
CA CYS A 64 6.74 -12.84 9.58
C CYS A 64 5.71 -11.90 8.94
N LYS A 65 4.76 -11.41 9.75
CA LYS A 65 3.87 -10.31 9.35
C LYS A 65 4.68 -9.10 8.88
N THR A 66 4.18 -8.38 7.87
CA THR A 66 4.82 -7.18 7.31
C THR A 66 5.26 -6.19 8.40
N GLY A 67 6.48 -5.67 8.27
CA GLY A 67 7.09 -4.73 9.23
C GLY A 67 7.76 -5.41 10.43
N CYS A 68 7.53 -6.71 10.64
CA CYS A 68 8.15 -7.46 11.72
C CYS A 68 9.54 -7.99 11.34
N LYS A 69 10.52 -7.81 12.23
CA LYS A 69 11.89 -8.31 12.05
C LYS A 69 12.07 -9.71 12.65
N THR A 70 11.54 -9.94 13.84
CA THR A 70 11.50 -11.27 14.47
C THR A 70 10.10 -11.53 15.00
N CYS A 71 9.61 -12.74 14.80
CA CYS A 71 8.29 -13.15 15.26
C CYS A 71 8.34 -14.58 15.83
N ALA A 72 7.43 -14.90 16.74
CA ALA A 72 7.26 -16.27 17.25
C ALA A 72 6.38 -17.11 16.31
N ASN A 73 5.41 -16.48 15.64
CA ASN A 73 4.58 -17.04 14.60
C ASN A 73 4.14 -15.95 13.61
N ASP A 74 3.18 -16.25 12.73
CA ASP A 74 2.68 -15.34 11.69
C ASP A 74 1.92 -14.13 12.24
N ILE A 75 1.56 -14.13 13.53
CA ILE A 75 0.84 -13.06 14.22
C ILE A 75 1.72 -12.36 15.26
N ASP A 76 2.43 -13.15 16.07
CA ASP A 76 3.17 -12.68 17.25
C ASP A 76 4.52 -12.10 16.87
N CYS A 77 4.53 -10.80 16.56
CA CYS A 77 5.76 -10.06 16.36
C CYS A 77 6.48 -9.80 17.68
N THR A 78 7.78 -10.04 17.74
CA THR A 78 8.61 -9.82 18.93
C THR A 78 9.61 -8.68 18.77
N SER A 79 9.92 -8.29 17.52
CA SER A 79 10.67 -7.06 17.23
C SER A 79 10.33 -6.52 15.85
N CYS A 80 10.43 -5.20 15.68
CA CYS A 80 10.10 -4.53 14.42
C CYS A 80 11.34 -4.32 13.53
N SER A 81 11.08 -4.23 12.23
CA SER A 81 12.08 -3.79 11.25
C SER A 81 12.39 -2.31 11.45
N ALA A 82 13.56 -1.85 10.98
CA ALA A 82 13.91 -0.43 11.03
C ALA A 82 12.80 0.44 10.40
N GLY A 83 12.45 1.55 11.05
CA GLY A 83 11.34 2.42 10.65
C GLY A 83 9.95 1.94 11.07
N TYR A 84 9.87 0.99 12.01
CA TYR A 84 8.62 0.53 12.61
C TYR A 84 8.72 0.51 14.14
N HIS A 85 7.63 0.88 14.80
CA HIS A 85 7.52 0.85 16.26
C HIS A 85 6.65 -0.30 16.75
N PHE A 86 7.07 -0.94 17.83
CA PHE A 86 6.38 -2.08 18.42
C PHE A 86 5.31 -1.64 19.42
N THR A 87 4.04 -1.88 19.11
CA THR A 87 2.90 -1.49 19.98
C THR A 87 2.57 -2.51 21.08
N GLY A 88 3.44 -3.51 21.28
CA GLY A 88 3.18 -4.64 22.18
C GLY A 88 2.48 -5.83 21.51
N ILE A 89 1.79 -5.60 20.38
CA ILE A 89 1.10 -6.64 19.59
C ILE A 89 1.53 -6.60 18.12
N SER A 90 1.83 -5.43 17.57
CA SER A 90 2.12 -5.28 16.14
C SER A 90 3.12 -4.16 15.86
N CYS A 91 3.66 -4.15 14.64
CA CYS A 91 4.55 -3.10 14.18
C CYS A 91 3.77 -2.07 13.38
N ILE A 92 3.79 -0.82 13.82
CA ILE A 92 3.28 0.31 13.05
C ILE A 92 4.43 0.99 12.32
N ARG A 93 4.18 1.51 11.11
CA ARG A 93 5.19 2.20 10.34
C ARG A 93 5.39 3.61 10.90
N CYS A 94 6.64 4.00 11.12
CA CYS A 94 6.99 5.35 11.52
C CYS A 94 6.88 6.34 10.36
N SER A 95 6.84 7.62 10.69
CA SER A 95 6.93 8.71 9.72
C SER A 95 8.26 8.66 8.94
N SER A 96 8.33 9.33 7.80
CA SER A 96 9.53 9.31 6.94
C SER A 96 10.78 9.76 7.69
N HIS A 97 11.90 9.07 7.44
CA HIS A 97 13.22 9.37 8.03
C HIS A 97 13.32 9.17 9.56
N CYS A 98 12.40 8.40 10.12
CA CYS A 98 12.37 8.01 11.51
C CYS A 98 12.76 6.53 11.65
N GLU A 99 13.72 6.22 12.54
CA GLU A 99 14.16 4.84 12.83
C GLU A 99 13.25 4.17 13.85
N ASP A 100 12.89 4.92 14.90
CA ASP A 100 11.95 4.51 15.93
C ASP A 100 11.07 5.70 16.33
N CYS A 101 9.82 5.43 16.62
CA CYS A 101 8.79 6.44 16.84
C CYS A 101 7.97 6.15 18.09
N PHE A 102 7.37 7.16 18.70
CA PHE A 102 6.40 6.95 19.78
C PHE A 102 5.02 6.57 19.22
N ASP A 103 4.70 7.08 18.05
CA ASP A 103 3.47 6.83 17.30
C ASP A 103 3.74 7.02 15.79
N SER A 104 2.73 6.92 14.94
CA SER A 104 2.89 7.05 13.49
C SER A 104 3.38 8.43 13.00
N VAL A 105 3.42 9.43 13.88
CA VAL A 105 3.78 10.82 13.57
C VAL A 105 5.05 11.25 14.30
N LYS A 106 5.11 11.08 15.63
CA LYS A 106 6.19 11.56 16.48
C LYS A 106 7.36 10.59 16.54
N CYS A 107 8.54 11.07 16.16
CA CYS A 107 9.75 10.27 16.14
C CYS A 107 10.48 10.31 17.51
N SER A 108 10.94 9.14 17.96
CA SER A 108 11.76 9.01 19.17
C SER A 108 13.25 9.00 18.80
N VAL A 109 13.59 8.42 17.65
CA VAL A 109 14.96 8.34 17.12
C VAL A 109 14.94 8.58 15.62
N CYS A 110 15.53 9.70 15.18
CA CYS A 110 15.70 9.98 13.76
C CYS A 110 16.73 9.07 13.09
N ALA A 111 16.52 8.83 11.79
CA ALA A 111 17.49 8.14 10.95
C ALA A 111 18.82 8.89 10.86
N THR A 112 19.88 8.14 10.55
CA THR A 112 21.21 8.72 10.35
C THR A 112 21.15 9.82 9.30
N GLY A 113 21.71 10.99 9.62
CA GLY A 113 21.65 12.20 8.79
C GLY A 113 20.41 13.07 9.01
N TYR A 114 19.63 12.82 10.08
CA TYR A 114 18.49 13.63 10.47
C TYR A 114 18.54 14.00 11.96
N PHE A 115 17.92 15.12 12.32
CA PHE A 115 17.78 15.60 13.70
C PHE A 115 16.32 15.92 14.03
N HIS A 116 15.99 15.98 15.32
CA HIS A 116 14.64 16.33 15.78
C HIS A 116 14.39 17.82 15.62
N ASN A 117 13.26 18.18 15.00
CA ASN A 117 12.74 19.54 15.09
C ASN A 117 11.89 19.74 16.36
N ASP A 118 11.39 20.95 16.58
CA ASP A 118 10.57 21.32 17.74
C ASP A 118 9.27 20.49 17.88
N GLN A 119 8.85 19.79 16.82
CA GLN A 119 7.64 18.96 16.76
C GLN A 119 7.93 17.46 16.90
N PHE A 120 9.17 17.07 17.26
CA PHE A 120 9.63 15.66 17.29
C PHE A 120 9.52 14.96 15.93
N MET A 121 9.67 15.72 14.84
CA MET A 121 9.79 15.19 13.48
C MET A 121 11.24 15.27 13.00
N CYS A 122 11.61 14.41 12.06
CA CYS A 122 12.98 14.33 11.55
C CYS A 122 13.23 15.28 10.39
N SER A 123 14.15 16.20 10.59
CA SER A 123 14.64 17.15 9.58
C SER A 123 16.06 16.77 9.16
N ALA A 124 16.39 16.97 7.88
CA ALA A 124 17.69 16.58 7.35
C ALA A 124 18.84 17.44 7.91
N CYS A 125 19.96 16.79 8.20
CA CYS A 125 21.23 17.45 8.47
C CYS A 125 21.83 18.08 7.19
N SER A 126 22.91 18.84 7.35
CA SER A 126 23.75 19.27 6.23
C SER A 126 24.35 18.08 5.48
N SER A 127 24.68 18.28 4.19
CA SER A 127 25.21 17.23 3.32
C SER A 127 26.45 16.54 3.92
N GLY A 128 26.49 15.21 3.88
CA GLY A 128 27.61 14.42 4.40
C GLY A 128 27.64 14.27 5.92
N CYS A 129 26.66 14.82 6.63
CA CYS A 129 26.55 14.73 8.08
C CYS A 129 25.74 13.50 8.51
N SER A 130 26.23 12.73 9.48
CA SER A 130 25.55 11.56 10.05
C SER A 130 24.82 11.89 11.35
N LYS A 131 25.34 12.83 12.14
CA LYS A 131 24.66 13.39 13.33
C LYS A 131 24.85 14.90 13.41
N CYS A 132 23.75 15.61 13.60
CA CYS A 132 23.74 17.06 13.76
C CYS A 132 22.80 17.49 14.88
N SER A 133 23.06 18.65 15.49
CA SER A 133 22.13 19.28 16.45
C SER A 133 21.07 20.14 15.77
N ASP A 134 21.39 20.62 14.56
CA ASP A 134 20.52 21.43 13.71
C ASP A 134 20.97 21.27 12.24
N ALA A 135 20.26 21.92 11.31
CA ALA A 135 20.53 21.80 9.88
C ALA A 135 21.94 22.24 9.43
N ARG A 136 22.73 22.91 10.29
CA ARG A 136 24.05 23.48 9.97
C ARG A 136 25.17 22.95 10.86
N THR A 137 24.86 22.53 12.09
CA THR A 137 25.87 22.11 13.07
C THR A 137 26.02 20.60 13.10
N CYS A 138 27.02 20.11 12.39
CA CYS A 138 27.35 18.69 12.35
C CYS A 138 28.35 18.30 13.45
N SER A 139 28.11 17.18 14.12
CA SER A 139 29.01 16.61 15.13
C SER A 139 29.69 15.32 14.66
N GLU A 140 29.05 14.56 13.77
CA GLU A 140 29.63 13.35 13.18
C GLU A 140 29.34 13.31 11.68
N CYS A 141 30.35 12.91 10.91
CA CYS A 141 30.24 12.81 9.46
C CYS A 141 29.88 11.40 9.01
N GLN A 142 29.24 11.31 7.85
CA GLN A 142 29.01 10.05 7.15
C GLN A 142 30.35 9.47 6.68
N ALA A 143 30.39 8.16 6.43
CA ALA A 143 31.56 7.53 5.82
C ALA A 143 31.92 8.24 4.49
N GLY A 144 33.21 8.48 4.27
CA GLY A 144 33.69 9.30 3.14
C GLY A 144 33.71 10.81 3.39
N TYR A 145 33.46 11.27 4.62
CA TYR A 145 33.58 12.68 5.03
C TYR A 145 34.40 12.82 6.33
N VAL A 146 35.01 13.98 6.52
CA VAL A 146 35.71 14.37 7.75
C VAL A 146 35.20 15.71 8.27
N LEU A 147 35.18 15.87 9.58
CA LEU A 147 34.70 17.09 10.24
C LEU A 147 35.71 18.23 10.02
N GLY A 148 35.28 19.25 9.28
CA GLY A 148 35.99 20.51 9.08
C GLY A 148 35.27 21.64 9.79
N GLY A 149 35.57 21.86 11.07
CA GLY A 149 34.81 22.79 11.91
C GLY A 149 33.45 22.21 12.29
N SER A 150 32.35 22.86 11.90
CA SER A 150 30.97 22.39 12.14
C SER A 150 30.33 21.73 10.91
N ALA A 151 31.08 21.55 9.82
CA ALA A 151 30.59 20.98 8.57
C ALA A 151 31.42 19.76 8.16
N CYS A 152 30.78 18.84 7.45
CA CYS A 152 31.45 17.69 6.87
C CYS A 152 32.01 18.03 5.50
N VAL A 153 33.31 17.75 5.33
CA VAL A 153 34.01 17.92 4.07
C VAL A 153 34.28 16.55 3.49
N ALA A 154 34.01 16.37 2.20
CA ALA A 154 34.22 15.10 1.52
C ALA A 154 35.71 14.71 1.58
N CYS A 155 35.96 13.43 1.85
CA CYS A 155 37.27 12.83 1.70
C CYS A 155 37.71 12.78 0.23
N PRO A 156 39.01 12.60 -0.05
CA PRO A 156 39.49 12.32 -1.40
C PRO A 156 38.76 11.13 -2.04
N SER A 157 38.70 11.11 -3.37
CA SER A 157 38.04 10.03 -4.11
C SER A 157 38.50 8.63 -3.68
N ASN A 158 37.56 7.69 -3.57
CA ASN A 158 37.79 6.29 -3.18
C ASN A 158 38.29 6.09 -1.74
N CYS A 159 38.23 7.13 -0.91
CA CYS A 159 38.59 7.08 0.50
C CYS A 159 37.35 6.78 1.38
N LEU A 160 37.48 5.84 2.30
CA LEU A 160 36.44 5.50 3.28
C LEU A 160 36.52 6.40 4.51
N THR A 161 37.72 6.63 5.02
CA THR A 161 38.00 7.59 6.10
C THR A 161 39.27 8.36 5.80
N CYS A 162 39.23 9.68 6.02
CA CYS A 162 40.36 10.57 5.79
C CYS A 162 40.74 11.32 7.07
N SER A 163 42.03 11.61 7.25
CA SER A 163 42.52 12.41 8.38
C SER A 163 42.34 13.91 8.13
N SER A 164 42.22 14.31 6.86
CA SER A 164 41.84 15.64 6.42
C SER A 164 41.20 15.55 5.03
N ALA A 165 40.61 16.64 4.55
CA ALA A 165 40.00 16.69 3.22
C ALA A 165 40.94 16.25 2.06
N GLY A 166 42.26 16.24 2.27
CA GLY A 166 43.25 15.85 1.27
C GLY A 166 44.00 14.53 1.54
N LEU A 167 43.86 13.92 2.72
CA LEU A 167 44.71 12.79 3.13
C LEU A 167 43.86 11.59 3.54
N CYS A 168 43.92 10.51 2.77
CA CYS A 168 43.19 9.31 3.09
C CYS A 168 43.88 8.52 4.22
N ALA A 169 43.08 8.00 5.16
CA ALA A 169 43.54 7.13 6.24
C ALA A 169 43.12 5.67 6.00
N LYS A 170 41.98 5.44 5.35
CA LYS A 170 41.51 4.11 4.95
C LYS A 170 40.74 4.18 3.64
N CYS A 171 41.07 3.30 2.71
CA CYS A 171 40.41 3.23 1.42
C CYS A 171 39.08 2.47 1.46
N GLN A 172 38.23 2.75 0.49
CA GLN A 172 37.03 1.96 0.23
C GLN A 172 37.42 0.54 -0.25
N ALA A 173 36.49 -0.41 -0.17
CA ALA A 173 36.72 -1.76 -0.67
C ALA A 173 37.15 -1.74 -2.16
N ALA A 174 38.04 -2.66 -2.56
CA ALA A 174 38.72 -2.68 -3.86
C ALA A 174 39.73 -1.53 -4.11
N PHE A 175 40.20 -0.85 -3.06
CA PHE A 175 41.30 0.11 -3.12
C PHE A 175 42.32 -0.15 -2.01
N VAL A 176 43.59 0.12 -2.29
CA VAL A 176 44.70 0.01 -1.34
C VAL A 176 45.31 1.39 -1.07
N LEU A 177 45.68 1.64 0.18
CA LEU A 177 46.30 2.88 0.60
C LEU A 177 47.78 2.89 0.21
N LYS A 178 48.18 3.85 -0.63
CA LYS A 178 49.57 4.08 -1.04
C LYS A 178 49.85 5.57 -0.95
N GLU A 179 50.84 5.96 -0.14
CA GLU A 179 51.23 7.36 0.06
C GLU A 179 50.04 8.30 0.41
N GLN A 180 49.18 7.87 1.34
CA GLN A 180 47.97 8.61 1.77
C GLN A 180 46.90 8.80 0.67
N GLN A 181 47.01 8.09 -0.45
CA GLN A 181 46.05 8.06 -1.54
C GLN A 181 45.52 6.65 -1.78
N CYS A 182 44.33 6.53 -2.36
CA CYS A 182 43.70 5.26 -2.65
C CYS A 182 43.90 4.86 -4.11
N GLN A 183 44.68 3.81 -4.32
CA GLN A 183 44.90 3.23 -5.63
C GLN A 183 43.95 2.04 -5.82
N ALA A 184 43.36 1.91 -7.02
CA ALA A 184 42.47 0.80 -7.33
C ALA A 184 43.21 -0.54 -7.27
N CYS A 185 42.56 -1.54 -6.69
CA CYS A 185 42.99 -2.93 -6.77
C CYS A 185 42.81 -3.46 -8.21
N PRO A 186 43.48 -4.59 -8.56
CA PRO A 186 43.22 -5.29 -9.82
C PRO A 186 41.73 -5.60 -10.04
N SER A 187 41.33 -5.82 -11.30
CA SER A 187 39.97 -6.23 -11.64
C SER A 187 39.50 -7.44 -10.83
N ASN A 188 38.23 -7.41 -10.39
CA ASN A 188 37.58 -8.46 -9.59
C ASN A 188 38.16 -8.69 -8.19
N CYS A 189 39.11 -7.87 -7.76
CA CYS A 189 39.72 -7.96 -6.44
C CYS A 189 38.92 -7.19 -5.38
N GLU A 190 38.72 -7.78 -4.20
CA GLU A 190 38.08 -7.14 -3.05
C GLU A 190 39.12 -6.51 -2.12
N VAL A 191 40.18 -7.25 -1.80
CA VAL A 191 41.32 -6.78 -1.02
C VAL A 191 42.61 -7.11 -1.75
N CYS A 192 43.49 -6.12 -1.90
CA CYS A 192 44.80 -6.26 -2.53
C CYS A 192 45.92 -5.76 -1.62
N SER A 193 47.11 -6.33 -1.76
CA SER A 193 48.32 -5.86 -1.05
C SER A 193 49.02 -4.71 -1.78
N ASP A 194 48.89 -4.66 -3.10
CA ASP A 194 49.21 -3.52 -3.97
C ASP A 194 48.25 -3.58 -5.18
N SER A 195 48.23 -2.53 -5.97
CA SER A 195 47.54 -2.37 -7.26
C SER A 195 47.72 -3.50 -8.28
N SER A 196 48.67 -4.41 -8.09
CA SER A 196 48.92 -5.56 -8.98
C SER A 196 48.67 -6.94 -8.33
N ILE A 197 48.60 -7.02 -7.00
CA ILE A 197 48.52 -8.30 -6.27
C ILE A 197 47.27 -8.31 -5.40
N CYS A 198 46.34 -9.17 -5.78
CA CYS A 198 45.13 -9.43 -5.04
C CYS A 198 45.35 -10.48 -3.94
N THR A 199 44.71 -10.28 -2.78
CA THR A 199 44.75 -11.21 -1.64
C THR A 199 43.38 -11.82 -1.34
N SER A 200 42.28 -11.14 -1.70
CA SER A 200 40.93 -11.70 -1.71
C SER A 200 40.10 -11.19 -2.89
N CYS A 201 39.30 -12.07 -3.48
CA CYS A 201 38.48 -11.75 -4.64
C CYS A 201 37.05 -11.42 -4.24
N LYS A 202 36.40 -10.55 -5.02
CA LYS A 202 34.97 -10.30 -4.89
C LYS A 202 34.19 -11.59 -5.14
N SER A 203 33.03 -11.74 -4.52
CA SER A 203 32.10 -12.86 -4.74
C SER A 203 31.92 -13.20 -6.23
N GLY A 204 31.85 -14.49 -6.57
CA GLY A 204 31.82 -14.97 -7.95
C GLY A 204 33.19 -15.06 -8.64
N ASN A 205 34.29 -14.90 -7.89
CA ASN A 205 35.65 -15.06 -8.40
C ASN A 205 36.51 -15.91 -7.44
N TYR A 206 37.54 -16.55 -7.96
CA TYR A 206 38.55 -17.26 -7.17
C TYR A 206 39.94 -16.66 -7.36
N LEU A 207 40.78 -16.78 -6.32
CA LEU A 207 42.13 -16.24 -6.33
C LEU A 207 43.12 -17.26 -6.87
N GLU A 208 43.83 -16.91 -7.94
CA GLU A 208 44.86 -17.71 -8.59
C GLU A 208 46.10 -16.85 -8.85
N ALA A 209 47.23 -17.22 -8.26
CA ALA A 209 48.52 -16.53 -8.42
C ALA A 209 48.45 -14.98 -8.21
N GLY A 210 47.69 -14.54 -7.20
CA GLY A 210 47.53 -13.11 -6.90
C GLY A 210 46.57 -12.36 -7.84
N LYS A 211 45.82 -13.06 -8.70
CA LYS A 211 44.81 -12.50 -9.59
C LYS A 211 43.46 -13.15 -9.35
N CYS A 212 42.38 -12.43 -9.67
CA CYS A 212 41.02 -12.93 -9.53
C CYS A 212 40.45 -13.34 -10.87
N THR A 213 40.08 -14.60 -10.98
CA THR A 213 39.45 -15.18 -12.15
C THR A 213 37.99 -15.45 -11.85
N MET A 214 37.10 -15.20 -12.81
CA MET A 214 35.67 -15.39 -12.63
C MET A 214 35.31 -16.87 -12.50
N CYS A 215 34.35 -17.17 -11.63
CA CYS A 215 33.71 -18.47 -11.57
C CYS A 215 32.77 -18.68 -12.77
N THR A 216 32.34 -19.93 -12.98
CA THR A 216 31.24 -20.23 -13.90
C THR A 216 29.95 -19.51 -13.50
N GLU A 217 29.03 -19.34 -14.46
CA GLU A 217 27.74 -18.68 -14.20
C GLU A 217 26.98 -19.24 -13.00
N ASN A 218 26.29 -18.36 -12.27
CA ASN A 218 25.48 -18.64 -11.08
C ASN A 218 26.26 -19.23 -9.89
N CYS A 219 27.59 -19.22 -9.94
CA CYS A 219 28.46 -19.65 -8.85
C CYS A 219 28.83 -18.48 -7.94
N LEU A 220 28.61 -18.63 -6.64
CA LEU A 220 29.01 -17.65 -5.62
C LEU A 220 30.50 -17.83 -5.23
N GLY A 221 30.96 -19.08 -5.14
CA GLY A 221 32.35 -19.43 -4.84
C GLY A 221 32.80 -20.71 -5.55
N CYS A 222 33.95 -20.68 -6.21
CA CYS A 222 34.49 -21.78 -7.01
C CYS A 222 35.90 -22.17 -6.58
N ILE A 223 36.27 -23.43 -6.88
CA ILE A 223 37.61 -24.00 -6.64
C ILE A 223 38.51 -23.75 -7.85
N SER A 224 37.92 -23.69 -9.04
CA SER A 224 38.58 -23.34 -10.30
C SER A 224 37.58 -22.64 -11.23
N ALA A 225 38.06 -22.16 -12.38
CA ALA A 225 37.22 -21.53 -13.39
C ALA A 225 36.06 -22.43 -13.89
N ALA A 226 36.17 -23.75 -13.77
CA ALA A 226 35.16 -24.71 -14.24
C ALA A 226 34.41 -25.45 -13.11
N ALA A 227 34.90 -25.38 -11.87
CA ALA A 227 34.37 -26.15 -10.75
C ALA A 227 33.82 -25.23 -9.65
N CYS A 228 32.49 -25.13 -9.57
CA CYS A 228 31.81 -24.40 -8.51
C CYS A 228 31.78 -25.20 -7.22
N GLY A 229 31.97 -24.53 -6.08
CA GLY A 229 31.82 -25.13 -4.74
C GLY A 229 30.62 -24.59 -3.97
N LEU A 230 30.12 -23.40 -4.31
CA LEU A 230 28.99 -22.76 -3.65
C LEU A 230 28.19 -21.94 -4.65
N CYS A 231 26.91 -22.26 -4.79
CA CYS A 231 26.01 -21.60 -5.73
C CYS A 231 25.36 -20.34 -5.16
N GLN A 232 24.93 -19.44 -6.06
CA GLN A 232 24.09 -18.31 -5.69
C GLN A 232 22.72 -18.80 -5.16
N PRO A 233 22.02 -18.01 -4.31
CA PRO A 233 20.69 -18.37 -3.85
C PRO A 233 19.73 -18.69 -5.01
N GLY A 234 18.98 -19.79 -4.92
CA GLY A 234 18.10 -20.26 -5.99
C GLY A 234 18.76 -21.20 -7.01
N PHE A 235 20.00 -21.63 -6.77
CA PHE A 235 20.70 -22.61 -7.59
C PHE A 235 21.29 -23.72 -6.72
N ASP A 236 21.13 -24.95 -7.19
CA ASP A 236 21.70 -26.14 -6.56
C ASP A 236 22.99 -26.55 -7.26
N LEU A 237 23.96 -27.03 -6.47
CA LEU A 237 25.21 -27.56 -6.99
C LEU A 237 25.01 -29.00 -7.49
N GLN A 238 25.22 -29.22 -8.79
CA GLN A 238 25.19 -30.54 -9.42
C GLN A 238 26.42 -30.71 -10.33
N ASN A 239 27.27 -31.70 -10.03
CA ASN A 239 28.51 -31.97 -10.80
C ASN A 239 29.35 -30.70 -11.02
N ASP A 240 29.64 -30.00 -9.92
CA ASP A 240 30.39 -28.73 -9.87
C ASP A 240 29.77 -27.57 -10.67
N LYS A 241 28.50 -27.68 -11.10
CA LYS A 241 27.76 -26.63 -11.82
C LYS A 241 26.53 -26.19 -11.04
N CYS A 242 26.22 -24.91 -11.12
CA CYS A 242 25.04 -24.34 -10.49
C CYS A 242 23.85 -24.41 -11.44
N VAL A 243 22.82 -25.12 -10.99
CA VAL A 243 21.64 -25.41 -11.79
C VAL A 243 20.42 -24.81 -11.08
N LYS A 244 19.58 -24.05 -11.81
CA LYS A 244 18.50 -23.24 -11.22
C LYS A 244 17.43 -24.11 -10.54
N ASN A 245 17.17 -23.90 -9.26
CA ASN A 245 16.06 -24.54 -8.55
C ASN A 245 15.25 -23.45 -7.82
N GLU A 246 14.06 -23.13 -8.31
CA GLU A 246 13.29 -22.01 -7.75
C GLU A 246 12.51 -22.41 -6.49
N CYS A 247 12.20 -23.70 -6.30
CA CYS A 247 11.35 -24.19 -5.21
C CYS A 247 11.55 -25.69 -4.92
N ASN A 248 11.16 -26.15 -3.75
CA ASN A 248 11.15 -27.58 -3.43
C ASN A 248 10.18 -27.87 -2.26
N SER A 249 10.15 -29.11 -1.77
CA SER A 249 9.28 -29.52 -0.64
C SER A 249 9.50 -28.72 0.65
N PHE A 250 10.66 -28.08 0.79
CA PHE A 250 11.05 -27.28 1.94
C PHE A 250 10.97 -25.77 1.66
N ASN A 251 10.86 -25.37 0.39
CA ASN A 251 10.74 -23.98 -0.05
C ASN A 251 9.56 -23.80 -1.01
N PRO A 252 8.37 -23.48 -0.48
CA PRO A 252 7.22 -23.17 -1.30
C PRO A 252 7.41 -21.83 -2.03
N CYS A 253 6.79 -21.71 -3.19
CA CYS A 253 6.78 -20.47 -3.94
C CYS A 253 6.07 -19.33 -3.19
N ALA A 254 6.34 -18.09 -3.61
CA ALA A 254 5.61 -16.92 -3.12
C ALA A 254 4.08 -17.09 -3.27
N PRO A 255 3.26 -16.36 -2.49
CA PRO A 255 1.80 -16.43 -2.61
C PRO A 255 1.33 -16.25 -4.06
N LYS A 256 0.25 -16.94 -4.43
CA LYS A 256 -0.26 -17.03 -5.82
C LYS A 256 0.66 -17.75 -6.81
N LYS A 257 1.64 -18.52 -6.34
CA LYS A 257 2.42 -19.44 -7.17
C LYS A 257 2.46 -20.84 -6.55
N PHE A 258 2.65 -21.85 -7.40
CA PHE A 258 2.91 -23.23 -6.98
C PHE A 258 4.26 -23.71 -7.51
N CYS A 259 4.83 -24.72 -6.84
CA CYS A 259 6.06 -25.33 -7.28
C CYS A 259 5.77 -26.39 -8.35
N ASN A 260 6.16 -26.12 -9.59
CA ASN A 260 6.08 -27.09 -10.66
C ASN A 260 7.34 -27.96 -10.64
N THR A 261 7.17 -29.21 -10.23
CA THR A 261 8.21 -30.23 -10.21
C THR A 261 8.31 -30.94 -11.56
N ASN A 262 8.81 -30.23 -12.58
CA ASN A 262 9.15 -30.84 -13.85
C ASN A 262 10.63 -31.24 -13.84
N SER A 263 10.95 -32.47 -14.23
CA SER A 263 12.35 -32.86 -14.44
C SER A 263 12.90 -32.07 -15.63
N PRO A 264 14.06 -31.38 -15.51
CA PRO A 264 15.09 -31.61 -14.50
C PRO A 264 15.04 -30.71 -13.24
N LEU A 265 14.22 -29.65 -13.19
CA LEU A 265 14.30 -28.63 -12.14
C LEU A 265 12.95 -27.99 -11.81
N ASN A 266 12.76 -27.70 -10.53
CA ASN A 266 11.51 -27.14 -10.04
C ASN A 266 11.44 -25.63 -10.28
N THR A 267 10.30 -25.15 -10.77
CA THR A 267 10.07 -23.73 -11.08
C THR A 267 8.78 -23.22 -10.44
N CYS A 268 8.74 -21.95 -10.05
CA CYS A 268 7.57 -21.33 -9.46
C CYS A 268 6.65 -20.77 -10.55
N GLN A 269 5.51 -21.43 -10.74
CA GLN A 269 4.50 -21.04 -11.72
C GLN A 269 3.31 -20.36 -11.07
N SER A 270 2.71 -19.40 -11.78
CA SER A 270 1.55 -18.65 -11.29
C SER A 270 0.32 -19.56 -11.16
N CYS A 271 -0.47 -19.31 -10.11
CA CYS A 271 -1.79 -19.88 -9.96
C CYS A 271 -2.75 -19.35 -11.03
N LYS A 272 -3.83 -20.11 -11.26
CA LYS A 272 -5.01 -19.64 -11.99
C LYS A 272 -5.60 -18.40 -11.32
N ASP A 273 -6.17 -17.49 -12.13
CA ASP A 273 -6.85 -16.30 -11.63
C ASP A 273 -7.97 -16.66 -10.65
N GLY A 274 -8.10 -15.87 -9.59
CA GLY A 274 -9.03 -16.12 -8.48
C GLY A 274 -8.48 -17.02 -7.37
N CYS A 275 -7.39 -17.77 -7.59
CA CYS A 275 -6.73 -18.51 -6.51
C CYS A 275 -5.96 -17.54 -5.58
N ALA A 276 -6.07 -17.73 -4.26
CA ALA A 276 -5.13 -17.16 -3.29
C ALA A 276 -3.89 -18.06 -3.13
N SER A 277 -4.09 -19.39 -3.19
CA SER A 277 -3.03 -20.40 -3.28
C SER A 277 -3.46 -21.54 -4.21
N CYS A 278 -2.50 -22.27 -4.78
CA CYS A 278 -2.77 -23.38 -5.69
C CYS A 278 -1.73 -24.51 -5.54
N ILE A 279 -2.13 -25.72 -5.94
CA ILE A 279 -1.24 -26.89 -6.01
C ILE A 279 -0.80 -27.20 -7.44
N SER A 280 -1.50 -26.65 -8.44
CA SER A 280 -1.15 -26.74 -9.84
C SER A 280 -1.68 -25.53 -10.61
N ALA A 281 -1.31 -25.41 -11.88
CA ALA A 281 -1.82 -24.37 -12.76
C ALA A 281 -3.35 -24.45 -12.96
N ALA A 282 -3.96 -25.61 -12.69
CA ALA A 282 -5.39 -25.85 -12.86
C ALA A 282 -6.19 -25.88 -11.55
N SER A 283 -5.54 -26.15 -10.41
CA SER A 283 -6.23 -26.42 -9.14
C SER A 283 -5.78 -25.47 -8.04
N CYS A 284 -6.70 -24.64 -7.57
CA CYS A 284 -6.55 -23.84 -6.36
C CYS A 284 -6.55 -24.73 -5.11
N SER A 285 -5.85 -24.30 -4.07
CA SER A 285 -5.93 -24.80 -2.69
C SER A 285 -6.64 -23.80 -1.76
N SER A 286 -6.71 -22.52 -2.14
CA SER A 286 -7.56 -21.52 -1.50
C SER A 286 -7.92 -20.40 -2.48
N CYS A 287 -8.98 -19.68 -2.18
CA CYS A 287 -9.54 -18.64 -3.05
C CYS A 287 -9.28 -17.23 -2.52
N GLN A 288 -9.23 -16.27 -3.43
CA GLN A 288 -9.27 -14.85 -3.09
C GLN A 288 -10.64 -14.47 -2.52
N GLY A 289 -10.71 -13.37 -1.77
CA GLY A 289 -11.96 -12.87 -1.18
C GLY A 289 -13.09 -12.74 -2.21
N GLY A 290 -14.32 -13.04 -1.79
CA GLY A 290 -15.49 -13.10 -2.64
C GLY A 290 -15.65 -14.39 -3.45
N ALA A 291 -14.86 -15.44 -3.17
CA ALA A 291 -15.00 -16.75 -3.79
C ALA A 291 -14.75 -17.91 -2.79
N PHE A 292 -15.42 -19.04 -3.01
CA PHE A 292 -15.23 -20.29 -2.26
C PHE A 292 -14.59 -21.37 -3.14
N LEU A 293 -13.88 -22.31 -2.51
CA LEU A 293 -13.20 -23.41 -3.21
C LEU A 293 -14.17 -24.58 -3.42
N GLU A 294 -14.39 -24.96 -4.66
CA GLU A 294 -15.18 -26.13 -5.03
C GLU A 294 -14.42 -26.98 -6.06
N SER A 295 -14.05 -28.20 -5.68
CA SER A 295 -13.34 -29.15 -6.55
C SER A 295 -12.05 -28.62 -7.19
N GLY A 296 -11.33 -27.73 -6.48
CA GLY A 296 -10.10 -27.11 -6.98
C GLY A 296 -10.31 -25.82 -7.78
N ASP A 297 -11.56 -25.40 -8.00
CA ASP A 297 -11.91 -24.13 -8.66
C ASP A 297 -12.47 -23.12 -7.66
N CYS A 298 -12.17 -21.84 -7.89
CA CYS A 298 -12.75 -20.74 -7.11
C CYS A 298 -14.01 -20.22 -7.77
N LYS A 299 -15.15 -20.38 -7.09
CA LYS A 299 -16.45 -19.90 -7.54
C LYS A 299 -16.90 -18.69 -6.72
N ALA A 300 -17.47 -17.70 -7.40
CA ALA A 300 -17.88 -16.46 -6.76
C ALA A 300 -18.99 -16.68 -5.72
N CYS A 301 -18.91 -15.96 -4.60
CA CYS A 301 -19.98 -15.85 -3.61
C CYS A 301 -21.18 -15.08 -4.18
N THR A 302 -22.35 -15.19 -3.52
CA THR A 302 -23.48 -14.28 -3.80
C THR A 302 -23.11 -12.80 -3.62
N GLU A 303 -23.85 -11.93 -4.30
CA GLU A 303 -23.68 -10.48 -4.20
C GLU A 303 -23.70 -9.99 -2.75
N GLY A 304 -22.82 -9.03 -2.42
CA GLY A 304 -22.69 -8.48 -1.06
C GLY A 304 -21.93 -9.36 -0.07
N CYS A 305 -21.58 -10.59 -0.41
CA CYS A 305 -20.80 -11.48 0.44
C CYS A 305 -19.29 -11.36 0.16
N ASP A 306 -18.48 -11.21 1.21
CA ASP A 306 -17.02 -11.12 1.15
C ASP A 306 -16.34 -12.46 1.45
N VAL A 307 -16.84 -13.23 2.42
CA VAL A 307 -16.38 -14.60 2.72
C VAL A 307 -17.58 -15.53 2.75
N CYS A 308 -17.55 -16.60 1.96
CA CYS A 308 -18.61 -17.61 1.90
C CYS A 308 -18.06 -19.03 2.02
N SER A 309 -18.85 -19.93 2.61
CA SER A 309 -18.51 -21.36 2.68
C SER A 309 -18.99 -22.15 1.46
N ASP A 310 -20.04 -21.65 0.81
CA ASP A 310 -20.58 -22.11 -0.45
C ASP A 310 -21.30 -20.95 -1.15
N LYS A 311 -21.99 -21.24 -2.26
CA LYS A 311 -22.68 -20.22 -3.05
C LYS A 311 -23.69 -19.40 -2.25
N ASP A 312 -24.43 -19.99 -1.31
CA ASP A 312 -25.59 -19.37 -0.65
C ASP A 312 -25.34 -19.05 0.85
N ILE A 313 -24.25 -19.55 1.43
CA ILE A 313 -23.89 -19.33 2.82
C ILE A 313 -22.72 -18.34 2.94
N CYS A 314 -23.03 -17.14 3.41
CA CYS A 314 -22.07 -16.10 3.72
C CYS A 314 -21.68 -16.12 5.21
N THR A 315 -20.40 -15.89 5.49
CA THR A 315 -19.88 -15.73 6.86
C THR A 315 -19.45 -14.31 7.14
N GLU A 316 -19.11 -13.53 6.11
CA GLU A 316 -18.69 -12.14 6.24
C GLU A 316 -19.19 -11.33 5.05
N CYS A 317 -19.87 -10.21 5.32
CA CYS A 317 -20.42 -9.34 4.30
C CYS A 317 -19.44 -8.25 3.89
N LYS A 318 -19.54 -7.79 2.64
CA LYS A 318 -18.80 -6.63 2.16
C LYS A 318 -19.26 -5.36 2.88
N ASP A 319 -18.39 -4.36 2.96
CA ASP A 319 -18.73 -3.05 3.52
C ASP A 319 -20.05 -2.50 2.93
N GLY A 320 -20.96 -2.10 3.83
CA GLY A 320 -22.30 -1.62 3.47
C GLY A 320 -23.37 -2.72 3.33
N TYR A 321 -23.07 -3.95 3.75
CA TYR A 321 -24.02 -5.06 3.86
C TYR A 321 -23.99 -5.66 5.28
N ASP A 322 -25.15 -6.12 5.75
CA ASP A 322 -25.30 -6.78 7.05
C ASP A 322 -25.68 -8.27 6.88
N LEU A 323 -25.12 -9.11 7.75
CA LEU A 323 -25.32 -10.56 7.74
C LEU A 323 -26.63 -10.94 8.45
N SER A 324 -27.52 -11.60 7.74
CA SER A 324 -28.77 -12.12 8.28
C SER A 324 -28.59 -13.38 9.13
N PRO A 325 -29.56 -13.72 10.01
CA PRO A 325 -29.59 -15.01 10.70
C PRO A 325 -29.60 -16.21 9.74
N ALA A 326 -30.08 -16.01 8.51
CA ALA A 326 -30.05 -17.00 7.43
C ALA A 326 -28.69 -17.07 6.69
N LYS A 327 -27.65 -16.40 7.19
CA LYS A 327 -26.30 -16.33 6.60
C LYS A 327 -26.25 -15.73 5.20
N LYS A 328 -27.13 -14.76 4.92
CA LYS A 328 -27.16 -13.97 3.66
C LYS A 328 -26.91 -12.50 3.93
N CYS A 329 -26.22 -11.82 3.02
CA CYS A 329 -25.91 -10.39 3.13
C CYS A 329 -26.97 -9.51 2.47
N SER A 330 -27.41 -8.46 3.17
CA SER A 330 -28.40 -7.49 2.66
C SER A 330 -27.84 -6.07 2.77
N LYS A 331 -28.08 -5.24 1.75
CA LYS A 331 -27.52 -3.89 1.64
C LYS A 331 -28.13 -2.93 2.67
N LEU A 332 -27.30 -2.16 3.38
CA LEU A 332 -27.76 -1.04 4.23
C LEU A 332 -28.08 0.18 3.36
N GLN A 333 -29.35 0.59 3.26
CA GLN A 333 -29.74 1.85 2.62
C GLN A 333 -29.79 3.01 3.62
N CYS A 334 -30.08 2.74 4.89
CA CYS A 334 -30.23 3.77 5.92
C CYS A 334 -29.76 3.31 7.30
N SER A 335 -29.33 4.25 8.14
CA SER A 335 -28.92 4.00 9.52
C SER A 335 -29.00 5.30 10.33
N ASN A 336 -28.73 5.25 11.64
CA ASN A 336 -28.64 6.46 12.46
C ASN A 336 -27.58 7.47 11.97
N SER A 337 -26.52 6.99 11.32
CA SER A 337 -25.47 7.82 10.70
C SER A 337 -25.76 8.20 9.25
N LYS A 338 -26.77 7.58 8.61
CA LYS A 338 -27.20 7.84 7.23
C LYS A 338 -28.73 7.85 7.15
N PRO A 339 -29.39 8.95 7.55
CA PRO A 339 -30.84 9.06 7.56
C PRO A 339 -31.43 9.09 6.14
N CYS A 340 -32.68 8.65 6.03
CA CYS A 340 -33.43 8.69 4.77
C CYS A 340 -33.75 10.15 4.34
N PRO A 341 -33.87 10.41 3.03
CA PRO A 341 -34.32 11.70 2.51
C PRO A 341 -35.76 12.01 2.93
N GLN A 342 -36.16 13.29 2.83
CA GLN A 342 -37.50 13.77 3.22
C GLN A 342 -38.63 12.94 2.58
N SER A 343 -39.70 12.73 3.34
CA SER A 343 -40.82 11.84 3.02
C SER A 343 -40.49 10.35 2.98
N PHE A 344 -39.35 9.92 3.54
CA PHE A 344 -39.03 8.51 3.76
C PHE A 344 -38.58 8.24 5.20
N TYR A 345 -38.89 7.05 5.72
CA TYR A 345 -38.41 6.55 7.01
C TYR A 345 -37.55 5.30 6.80
N CYS A 346 -36.66 5.02 7.76
CA CYS A 346 -35.82 3.83 7.72
C CYS A 346 -36.58 2.64 8.28
N SER A 347 -36.91 1.68 7.43
CA SER A 347 -37.55 0.40 7.78
C SER A 347 -36.47 -0.68 7.88
N SER A 348 -36.49 -1.44 8.96
CA SER A 348 -35.62 -2.59 9.18
C SER A 348 -36.37 -3.88 8.81
N GLU A 349 -36.14 -4.41 7.60
CA GLU A 349 -36.62 -5.74 7.23
C GLU A 349 -35.52 -6.77 7.53
N GLY A 350 -35.69 -7.55 8.61
CA GLY A 350 -34.69 -8.52 9.03
C GLY A 350 -33.37 -7.87 9.46
N SER A 351 -32.27 -8.23 8.80
CA SER A 351 -30.92 -7.68 9.05
C SER A 351 -30.51 -6.59 8.08
N GLY A 352 -31.42 -6.08 7.24
CA GLY A 352 -31.14 -4.96 6.32
C GLY A 352 -31.98 -3.72 6.67
N SER A 353 -31.68 -2.60 6.02
CA SER A 353 -32.43 -1.35 6.21
C SER A 353 -32.74 -0.68 4.87
N VAL A 354 -33.99 -0.26 4.69
CA VAL A 354 -34.50 0.36 3.46
C VAL A 354 -35.28 1.64 3.76
N CYS A 355 -35.15 2.65 2.91
CA CYS A 355 -35.96 3.87 3.01
C CYS A 355 -37.34 3.64 2.38
N GLU A 356 -38.36 3.58 3.21
CA GLU A 356 -39.75 3.46 2.80
C GLU A 356 -40.48 4.80 2.85
N LYS A 357 -41.45 5.01 1.96
CA LYS A 357 -42.14 6.30 1.84
C LYS A 357 -43.11 6.51 3.01
N CYS A 358 -43.13 7.72 3.56
CA CYS A 358 -44.13 8.16 4.50
C CYS A 358 -45.53 8.15 3.89
N GLN A 359 -46.56 8.09 4.74
CA GLN A 359 -47.94 8.30 4.32
C GLN A 359 -48.16 9.68 3.67
N LYS A 360 -49.30 9.83 3.01
CA LYS A 360 -49.64 11.02 2.23
C LYS A 360 -49.52 12.30 3.07
N ASP A 361 -48.97 13.34 2.44
CA ASP A 361 -48.80 14.69 2.98
C ASP A 361 -47.89 14.80 4.22
N CYS A 362 -47.14 13.72 4.54
CA CYS A 362 -46.18 13.68 5.61
C CYS A 362 -44.74 13.99 5.12
N ALA A 363 -44.09 14.96 5.77
CA ALA A 363 -42.71 15.36 5.49
C ALA A 363 -41.69 14.48 6.23
N PHE A 364 -41.95 14.14 7.49
CA PHE A 364 -41.11 13.27 8.32
C PHE A 364 -41.97 12.29 9.12
N CYS A 365 -41.60 11.01 9.10
CA CYS A 365 -42.33 9.95 9.78
C CYS A 365 -41.36 8.95 10.43
N SER A 366 -41.81 8.34 11.52
CA SER A 366 -41.09 7.28 12.23
C SER A 366 -41.53 5.88 11.79
N SER A 367 -42.69 5.76 11.16
CA SER A 367 -43.17 4.53 10.50
C SER A 367 -44.15 4.87 9.37
N ALA A 368 -44.55 3.86 8.60
CA ALA A 368 -45.56 4.01 7.53
C ALA A 368 -46.88 4.65 8.01
N MET A 369 -47.24 4.53 9.30
CA MET A 369 -48.50 5.03 9.84
C MET A 369 -48.33 6.20 10.83
N GLN A 370 -47.09 6.56 11.18
CA GLN A 370 -46.81 7.56 12.20
C GLN A 370 -46.11 8.78 11.60
N CYS A 371 -46.86 9.84 11.31
CA CYS A 371 -46.29 11.10 10.86
C CYS A 371 -45.88 11.97 12.04
N ASP A 372 -44.63 12.40 12.05
CA ASP A 372 -44.07 13.29 13.07
C ASP A 372 -44.16 14.76 12.64
N GLN A 373 -44.13 15.02 11.33
CA GLN A 373 -44.27 16.36 10.77
C GLN A 373 -44.87 16.33 9.36
N CYS A 374 -45.89 17.14 9.13
CA CYS A 374 -46.56 17.30 7.85
C CYS A 374 -45.83 18.29 6.93
N VAL A 375 -46.17 18.28 5.64
CA VAL A 375 -45.73 19.33 4.69
C VAL A 375 -46.37 20.68 5.03
N ASP A 376 -45.78 21.78 4.54
CA ASP A 376 -46.28 23.15 4.72
C ASP A 376 -47.78 23.28 4.42
N GLY A 377 -48.50 24.03 5.28
CA GLY A 377 -49.95 24.21 5.18
C GLY A 377 -50.79 23.10 5.83
N MET A 378 -50.17 22.19 6.58
CA MET A 378 -50.83 21.12 7.32
C MET A 378 -50.24 20.93 8.73
N PHE A 379 -51.02 20.34 9.64
CA PHE A 379 -50.59 19.96 10.99
C PHE A 379 -50.85 18.48 11.28
N VAL A 380 -50.12 17.93 12.25
CA VAL A 380 -50.29 16.54 12.68
C VAL A 380 -51.50 16.44 13.61
N ASP A 381 -52.51 15.68 13.18
CA ASP A 381 -53.66 15.28 13.99
C ASP A 381 -53.70 13.75 14.06
N SER A 382 -53.56 13.20 15.26
CA SER A 382 -53.64 11.76 15.49
C SER A 382 -52.70 10.95 14.56
N SER A 383 -51.46 11.42 14.43
CA SER A 383 -50.43 10.89 13.53
C SER A 383 -50.72 10.99 12.03
N LYS A 384 -51.76 11.72 11.59
CA LYS A 384 -52.09 12.01 10.17
C LYS A 384 -52.04 13.51 9.90
N CYS A 385 -51.99 13.90 8.63
CA CYS A 385 -51.92 15.30 8.25
C CYS A 385 -53.30 15.88 7.95
N SER A 386 -53.64 16.97 8.63
CA SER A 386 -54.87 17.74 8.46
C SER A 386 -54.53 19.17 8.01
N SER A 387 -55.38 19.77 7.18
CA SER A 387 -55.10 21.10 6.60
C SER A 387 -55.17 22.22 7.63
N CYS A 388 -54.23 23.15 7.53
CA CYS A 388 -54.25 24.40 8.29
C CYS A 388 -55.40 25.34 7.86
N PRO A 389 -55.72 26.35 8.67
CA PRO A 389 -56.56 27.48 8.26
C PRO A 389 -56.11 28.09 6.92
N ARG A 390 -57.04 28.73 6.19
CA ARG A 390 -56.73 29.32 4.88
C ARG A 390 -55.55 30.30 4.96
N ASN A 391 -54.68 30.22 3.94
CA ASN A 391 -53.50 31.06 3.78
C ASN A 391 -52.46 30.96 4.92
N CYS A 392 -52.54 29.88 5.71
CA CYS A 392 -51.62 29.57 6.78
C CYS A 392 -50.54 28.61 6.31
N GLN A 393 -49.27 28.94 6.54
CA GLN A 393 -48.12 28.10 6.25
C GLN A 393 -47.78 27.15 7.41
N TYR A 394 -47.85 27.64 8.66
CA TYR A 394 -47.61 26.82 9.87
C TYR A 394 -48.74 27.03 10.88
N CYS A 395 -49.33 25.93 11.36
CA CYS A 395 -50.39 25.92 12.35
C CYS A 395 -50.19 24.77 13.37
N PRO A 396 -50.48 24.96 14.66
CA PRO A 396 -50.53 23.87 15.64
C PRO A 396 -51.84 23.07 15.57
N ASP A 397 -52.92 23.66 15.08
CA ASP A 397 -54.25 23.05 14.97
C ASP A 397 -55.08 23.69 13.85
N ALA A 398 -56.30 23.17 13.64
CA ALA A 398 -57.20 23.59 12.55
C ALA A 398 -57.72 25.04 12.66
N ASN A 399 -57.52 25.73 13.79
CA ASN A 399 -58.08 27.04 14.08
C ASN A 399 -57.03 28.12 14.30
N THR A 400 -55.80 27.74 14.63
CA THR A 400 -54.75 28.66 15.03
C THR A 400 -53.65 28.70 13.97
N CYS A 401 -53.36 29.86 13.40
CA CYS A 401 -52.21 30.04 12.52
C CYS A 401 -51.08 30.80 13.21
N THR A 402 -49.86 30.23 13.19
CA THR A 402 -48.66 30.89 13.74
C THR A 402 -47.88 31.63 12.66
N HIS A 403 -47.96 31.18 11.40
CA HIS A 403 -47.30 31.83 10.27
C HIS A 403 -48.14 31.77 9.01
N CYS A 404 -48.37 32.93 8.41
CA CYS A 404 -49.10 33.06 7.15
C CYS A 404 -48.17 32.96 5.94
N TYR A 405 -48.70 32.55 4.80
CA TYR A 405 -47.99 32.69 3.52
C TYR A 405 -47.69 34.17 3.22
N PRO A 406 -46.67 34.47 2.40
CA PRO A 406 -46.34 35.84 2.00
C PRO A 406 -47.57 36.55 1.43
N THR A 407 -47.78 37.84 1.75
CA THR A 407 -48.95 38.71 1.44
C THR A 407 -50.15 38.65 2.39
N PHE A 408 -50.07 37.84 3.46
CA PHE A 408 -51.11 37.77 4.50
C PHE A 408 -50.56 38.19 5.87
N GLN A 409 -51.37 38.89 6.66
CA GLN A 409 -51.06 39.25 8.05
C GLN A 409 -51.90 38.44 9.04
N SER A 410 -51.26 37.98 10.11
CA SER A 410 -51.94 37.24 11.18
C SER A 410 -52.72 38.21 12.06
N THR A 411 -54.03 38.04 12.12
CA THR A 411 -54.93 38.76 13.03
C THR A 411 -55.82 37.75 13.74
N GLY A 412 -55.65 37.58 15.05
CA GLY A 412 -56.46 36.66 15.85
C GLY A 412 -56.30 35.17 15.49
N GLY A 413 -55.11 34.75 15.03
CA GLY A 413 -54.86 33.37 14.62
C GLY A 413 -55.32 33.02 13.20
N LEU A 414 -55.80 34.00 12.43
CA LEU A 414 -56.22 33.84 11.03
C LEU A 414 -55.41 34.75 10.11
N CYS A 415 -55.14 34.28 8.90
CA CYS A 415 -54.34 34.98 7.90
C CYS A 415 -55.23 35.77 6.94
N ILE A 416 -55.22 37.09 7.09
CA ILE A 416 -56.01 38.01 6.26
C ILE A 416 -55.14 38.74 5.24
N PRO A 417 -55.64 38.99 4.01
CA PRO A 417 -54.90 39.71 2.98
C PRO A 417 -54.72 41.18 3.37
N THR A 418 -53.51 41.73 3.17
CA THR A 418 -53.23 43.14 3.44
C THR A 418 -53.95 44.05 2.44
N GLN A 419 -54.93 44.83 2.90
CA GLN A 419 -55.58 45.89 2.10
C GLN A 419 -54.64 47.11 2.01
N ASN A 420 -53.94 47.27 0.88
CA ASN A 420 -53.29 48.54 0.56
C ASN A 420 -54.37 49.55 0.16
N ASN A 421 -54.55 50.59 0.98
CA ASN A 421 -55.52 51.64 0.73
C ASN A 421 -54.97 52.57 -0.37
N SER A 422 -55.64 52.65 -1.52
CA SER A 422 -55.51 53.79 -2.43
C SER A 422 -56.88 54.15 -2.98
N ASN A 423 -57.38 55.32 -2.55
CA ASN A 423 -58.57 55.96 -3.09
C ASN A 423 -58.29 56.51 -4.50
N THR A 424 -59.24 56.33 -5.42
CA THR A 424 -59.87 57.34 -6.30
C THR A 424 -60.53 56.64 -7.51
N GLY A 425 -61.77 57.00 -7.84
CA GLY A 425 -62.71 56.19 -8.64
C GLY A 425 -62.85 56.46 -10.15
N SER A 426 -63.52 55.48 -10.76
CA SER A 426 -64.55 55.53 -11.83
C SER A 426 -64.22 55.80 -13.32
N ILE A 427 -64.94 54.99 -14.13
CA ILE A 427 -65.50 55.13 -15.51
C ILE A 427 -64.72 54.58 -16.75
N VAL A 428 -65.48 53.81 -17.56
CA VAL A 428 -65.34 53.44 -19.01
C VAL A 428 -64.30 52.33 -19.29
N GLY A 429 -64.48 51.30 -20.12
CA GLY A 429 -65.44 50.93 -21.16
C GLY A 429 -64.69 50.38 -22.39
N ILE A 430 -64.91 49.11 -22.72
CA ILE A 430 -64.85 48.43 -24.04
C ILE A 430 -63.52 48.34 -24.87
N VAL A 431 -63.05 47.08 -25.00
CA VAL A 431 -62.64 46.24 -26.17
C VAL A 431 -61.67 46.74 -27.28
N VAL A 432 -60.89 45.75 -27.79
CA VAL A 432 -60.11 45.62 -29.05
C VAL A 432 -58.67 46.14 -28.92
N GLY A 433 -57.60 45.35 -28.96
CA GLY A 433 -57.21 44.39 -29.99
C GLY A 433 -56.29 45.10 -31.00
N VAL A 434 -54.99 44.75 -31.06
CA VAL A 434 -54.14 44.68 -32.26
C VAL A 434 -52.68 44.40 -31.88
N VAL A 435 -52.12 43.53 -32.71
CA VAL A 435 -50.80 42.91 -32.77
C VAL A 435 -49.72 43.88 -33.29
N ALA A 436 -48.46 43.45 -33.12
CA ALA A 436 -47.24 43.78 -33.87
C ALA A 436 -46.34 44.84 -33.20
N ALA A 437 -45.19 44.41 -32.65
CA ALA A 437 -43.86 44.36 -33.30
C ALA A 437 -43.18 45.74 -33.17
N ILE A 438 -41.90 45.96 -32.82
CA ILE A 438 -40.57 45.36 -32.99
C ILE A 438 -39.71 46.12 -31.92
N GLY A 439 -38.61 45.69 -31.31
CA GLY A 439 -37.74 44.52 -31.41
C GLY A 439 -36.41 44.79 -30.68
N LEU A 440 -35.67 43.68 -30.49
CA LEU A 440 -34.20 43.54 -30.39
C LEU A 440 -33.44 43.91 -29.09
N VAL A 441 -32.60 42.93 -28.70
CA VAL A 441 -31.46 42.90 -27.75
C VAL A 441 -31.85 42.72 -26.28
N ALA A 442 -31.48 41.68 -25.52
CA ALA A 442 -30.53 40.55 -25.55
C ALA A 442 -31.19 39.34 -24.83
N GLY A 443 -30.83 38.06 -24.96
CA GLY A 443 -29.58 37.41 -25.34
C GLY A 443 -29.02 36.61 -24.17
N ALA A 444 -29.33 35.30 -24.14
CA ALA A 444 -28.72 34.20 -23.36
C ALA A 444 -29.19 33.93 -21.92
N GLY A 445 -29.67 32.69 -21.69
CA GLY A 445 -29.82 32.12 -20.35
C GLY A 445 -30.84 30.97 -20.24
N ALA A 446 -30.39 29.74 -20.54
CA ALA A 446 -30.98 28.48 -20.09
C ALA A 446 -32.31 28.01 -20.73
N TYR A 447 -32.21 27.38 -21.90
CA TYR A 447 -33.16 26.33 -22.29
C TYR A 447 -32.41 25.22 -23.05
N PHE A 448 -31.79 24.30 -22.33
CA PHE A 448 -31.39 22.99 -22.88
C PHE A 448 -30.85 22.09 -21.77
N ILE A 449 -31.70 21.44 -20.96
CA ILE A 449 -31.45 20.05 -20.53
C ILE A 449 -32.81 19.38 -20.34
N VAL A 450 -32.87 18.10 -20.74
CA VAL A 450 -33.95 17.11 -20.55
C VAL A 450 -34.99 17.05 -21.67
N LYS A 451 -34.56 16.55 -22.84
CA LYS A 451 -35.26 15.39 -23.45
C LYS A 451 -34.40 14.72 -24.52
N LYS A 452 -33.85 13.54 -24.20
CA LYS A 452 -34.08 12.32 -25.00
C LYS A 452 -33.41 11.11 -24.35
N ARG A 453 -34.25 10.14 -23.96
CA ARG A 453 -33.88 8.72 -23.84
C ARG A 453 -33.95 8.10 -25.25
N LYS A 454 -32.93 7.31 -25.64
CA LYS A 454 -33.00 5.85 -25.84
C LYS A 454 -31.92 5.35 -26.83
N GLN A 455 -31.17 4.38 -26.33
CA GLN A 455 -30.63 3.16 -26.98
C GLN A 455 -29.74 3.29 -28.24
N ALA A 456 -28.47 2.92 -28.06
CA ALA A 456 -27.74 2.05 -28.98
C ALA A 456 -26.72 1.22 -28.19
N VAL A 457 -26.76 -0.10 -28.42
CA VAL A 457 -25.83 -1.12 -27.93
C VAL A 457 -24.53 -1.02 -28.73
N VAL A 458 -23.37 -0.91 -28.07
CA VAL A 458 -22.05 -1.09 -28.69
C VAL A 458 -21.10 -1.78 -27.70
N SER A 459 -20.42 -2.82 -28.19
CA SER A 459 -19.44 -3.70 -27.55
C SER A 459 -18.11 -3.00 -27.19
N PRO A 460 -17.24 -3.57 -26.33
CA PRO A 460 -16.01 -2.89 -25.87
C PRO A 460 -14.86 -2.96 -26.91
N PRO A 461 -13.99 -1.94 -27.01
CA PRO A 461 -12.82 -1.98 -27.87
C PRO A 461 -11.63 -2.68 -27.18
N LYS A 462 -10.76 -3.23 -28.02
CA LYS A 462 -9.55 -3.98 -27.68
C LYS A 462 -8.40 -3.05 -27.26
N ASP A 463 -7.56 -3.57 -26.36
CA ASP A 463 -6.25 -3.06 -26.00
C ASP A 463 -5.34 -2.95 -27.24
N ASP A 464 -5.02 -1.73 -27.69
CA ASP A 464 -3.75 -1.42 -28.41
C ASP A 464 -3.49 0.07 -28.71
N GLU A 465 -4.27 1.02 -28.18
CA GLU A 465 -4.03 2.47 -28.39
C GLU A 465 -3.71 3.26 -27.10
N ILE A 466 -3.03 2.64 -26.13
CA ILE A 466 -2.47 3.31 -24.93
C ILE A 466 -0.95 3.13 -24.90
N LYS A 467 -0.27 3.36 -26.02
CA LYS A 467 1.22 3.47 -26.04
C LYS A 467 1.74 4.70 -26.81
N HIS A 468 0.93 5.35 -27.64
CA HIS A 468 1.40 6.49 -28.44
C HIS A 468 1.19 7.87 -27.78
N ALA A 469 0.27 8.03 -26.82
CA ALA A 469 0.05 9.32 -26.14
C ALA A 469 1.07 9.61 -25.02
N ASN A 470 1.64 8.57 -24.38
CA ASN A 470 2.58 8.73 -23.26
C ASN A 470 4.04 8.95 -23.70
N LEU A 471 4.38 8.72 -24.98
CA LEU A 471 5.73 8.94 -25.51
C LEU A 471 5.96 10.39 -25.95
N GLN A 472 4.91 11.10 -26.37
CA GLN A 472 5.00 12.51 -26.79
C GLN A 472 5.18 13.47 -25.61
N MET A 473 4.58 13.20 -24.44
CA MET A 473 4.79 14.06 -23.26
C MET A 473 6.20 13.94 -22.65
N LEU A 474 6.89 12.79 -22.79
CA LEU A 474 8.24 12.61 -22.25
C LEU A 474 9.33 13.29 -23.11
N GLN A 475 9.06 13.50 -24.40
CA GLN A 475 9.99 14.18 -25.30
C GLN A 475 9.97 15.70 -25.11
N GLU A 476 8.80 16.30 -24.83
CA GLU A 476 8.68 17.75 -24.59
C GLU A 476 9.31 18.18 -23.25
N GLN A 477 9.25 17.34 -22.21
CA GLN A 477 9.87 17.65 -20.92
C GLN A 477 11.41 17.63 -20.98
N ASN A 478 12.02 16.76 -21.81
CA ASN A 478 13.48 16.71 -21.99
C ASN A 478 14.04 17.91 -22.77
N ILE A 479 13.26 18.48 -23.70
CA ILE A 479 13.66 19.68 -24.46
C ILE A 479 13.64 20.94 -23.57
N ILE A 480 12.74 21.00 -22.58
CA ILE A 480 12.66 22.12 -21.62
C ILE A 480 13.82 22.06 -20.60
N LEU A 481 14.28 20.86 -20.23
CA LEU A 481 15.41 20.66 -19.30
C LEU A 481 16.76 21.01 -19.93
N GLN A 482 16.97 20.71 -21.22
CA GLN A 482 18.22 21.07 -21.90
C GLN A 482 18.38 22.58 -22.15
N LYS A 483 17.27 23.33 -22.28
CA LYS A 483 17.30 24.80 -22.40
C LYS A 483 17.53 25.55 -21.09
N ARG A 484 17.60 24.85 -19.95
CA ARG A 484 17.94 25.44 -18.63
C ARG A 484 19.40 25.22 -18.22
N GLN A 485 20.21 24.54 -19.03
CA GLN A 485 21.63 24.28 -18.78
C GLN A 485 22.58 24.89 -19.83
N GLN A 486 22.07 25.78 -20.68
CA GLN A 486 22.83 26.79 -21.42
C GLN A 486 22.45 28.16 -20.87
#